data_AF-A0A512C0Q0-F1
#
_entry.id   AF-A0A512C0Q0-F1
#
_cell.length_a   1.000
_cell.length_b   1.000
_cell.length_c   1.000
_cell.angle_alpha   90.00
_cell.angle_beta   90.00
_cell.angle_gamma   90.00
#
_symmetry.space_group_name_H-M   'P 1'
#
loop_
_entity.id
_entity.type
_entity.pdbx_description
1 polymer ?
#
loop_
_entity_poly.entity_id
_entity_poly.type
_entity_poly.pdbx_seq_one_letter_code
_entity_poly.pdbx_strand_id
1 'polypeptide(L)'
;MSTSILSLVHAGHSIPVGQLTPEHIHTAKKKIQTILSKAGITTFIGGIDLSANEDENGAFEPYYQIQSWISAPTEQIRHAERQLRKLFPRSEYTPRPVKILPWDGNPAAIVYTLKSTFVRRVSYDRAASDDGSRHACRNTRDRPLRVEQEIELMIALDRAGLHSRLLLGGCRVVRTVNGPMIRPITTRQHGNSNQ
;
A
#
# COMPACT_ATOMS: atom_id res chain seq x y z
N MET A 1 -18.40 -14.81 2.17
CA MET A 1 -17.88 -13.76 1.27
C MET A 1 -16.39 -13.97 1.14
N SER A 2 -15.84 -14.17 -0.06
CA SER A 2 -14.40 -14.33 -0.23
C SER A 2 -13.70 -12.97 -0.24
N THR A 3 -12.46 -12.95 0.24
CA THR A 3 -11.65 -11.74 0.37
C THR A 3 -10.39 -11.88 -0.47
N SER A 4 -9.97 -10.78 -1.08
CA SER A 4 -8.70 -10.70 -1.78
C SER A 4 -7.89 -9.53 -1.25
N ILE A 5 -6.57 -9.70 -1.33
CA ILE A 5 -5.60 -8.67 -1.03
C ILE A 5 -5.21 -7.97 -2.33
N LEU A 6 -5.25 -6.65 -2.29
CA LEU A 6 -4.85 -5.75 -3.35
C LEU A 6 -3.61 -4.97 -2.89
N SER A 7 -2.50 -5.16 -3.59
CA SER A 7 -1.28 -4.39 -3.44
C SER A 7 -1.18 -3.40 -4.59
N LEU A 8 -1.18 -2.11 -4.26
CA LEU A 8 -1.11 -1.00 -5.22
C LEU A 8 0.21 -0.25 -5.04
N VAL A 9 0.92 -0.02 -6.15
CA VAL A 9 2.13 0.81 -6.20
C VAL A 9 1.88 1.92 -7.21
N HIS A 10 2.09 3.16 -6.79
CA HIS A 10 1.82 4.30 -7.65
C HIS A 10 3.11 4.84 -8.24
N ALA A 11 3.33 4.60 -9.54
CA ALA A 11 4.56 4.98 -10.24
C ALA A 11 4.92 6.47 -10.11
N GLY A 12 3.93 7.35 -10.00
CA GLY A 12 4.14 8.80 -9.77
C GLY A 12 4.26 9.26 -8.30
N HIS A 13 4.45 8.37 -7.32
CA HIS A 13 4.67 8.76 -5.90
C HIS A 13 6.03 8.24 -5.39
N SER A 14 7.06 8.36 -6.23
CA SER A 14 8.43 8.28 -5.78
C SER A 14 8.82 9.62 -5.17
N ILE A 15 9.27 9.59 -3.92
CA ILE A 15 9.62 10.79 -3.16
C ILE A 15 11.12 10.71 -2.86
N PRO A 16 11.95 11.64 -3.34
CA PRO A 16 13.38 11.62 -3.04
C PRO A 16 13.64 11.52 -1.55
N VAL A 17 14.68 10.80 -1.15
CA VAL A 17 15.14 10.78 0.24
C VAL A 17 15.52 12.22 0.65
N GLY A 18 15.14 12.63 1.86
CA GLY A 18 15.24 14.00 2.35
C GLY A 18 14.04 14.90 2.04
N GLN A 19 13.05 14.42 1.28
CA GLN A 19 11.85 15.18 0.89
C GLN A 19 10.54 14.56 1.38
N LEU A 20 10.57 13.49 2.17
CA LEU A 20 9.37 12.84 2.67
C LEU A 20 8.68 13.69 3.74
N THR A 21 7.50 14.20 3.39
CA THR A 21 6.63 14.91 4.33
C THR A 21 5.31 14.16 4.61
N PRO A 22 4.60 14.51 5.70
CA PRO A 22 3.28 13.96 6.02
C PRO A 22 2.23 14.14 4.91
N GLU A 23 2.31 15.24 4.17
CA GLU A 23 1.36 15.59 3.11
C GLU A 23 1.38 14.55 1.98
N HIS A 24 2.52 13.92 1.71
CA HIS A 24 2.61 12.82 0.75
C HIS A 24 1.74 11.63 1.18
N ILE A 25 1.76 11.29 2.47
CA ILE A 25 0.96 10.18 3.04
C ILE A 25 -0.53 10.54 2.98
N HIS A 26 -0.91 11.77 3.37
CA HIS A 26 -2.29 12.25 3.30
C HIS A 26 -2.83 12.26 1.87
N THR A 27 -2.03 12.75 0.93
CA THR A 27 -2.39 12.85 -0.49
C THR A 27 -2.55 11.47 -1.09
N ALA A 28 -1.62 10.56 -0.83
CA ALA A 28 -1.69 9.17 -1.27
C ALA A 28 -2.97 8.50 -0.73
N LYS A 29 -3.25 8.62 0.57
CA LYS A 29 -4.48 8.09 1.19
C LYS A 29 -5.73 8.58 0.47
N LYS A 30 -5.90 9.90 0.34
CA LYS A 30 -7.08 10.51 -0.33
C LYS A 30 -7.22 10.02 -1.77
N LYS A 31 -6.11 9.97 -2.52
CA LYS A 31 -6.09 9.54 -3.91
C LYS A 31 -6.48 8.08 -4.05
N ILE A 32 -5.90 7.19 -3.24
CA ILE A 32 -6.18 5.76 -3.27
C ILE A 32 -7.64 5.49 -2.88
N GLN A 33 -8.15 6.09 -1.81
CA GLN A 33 -9.56 5.95 -1.43
C GLN A 33 -10.50 6.41 -2.56
N THR A 34 -10.17 7.53 -3.22
CA THR A 34 -10.93 8.03 -4.36
C THR A 34 -10.91 7.05 -5.54
N ILE A 35 -9.74 6.49 -5.86
CA ILE A 35 -9.59 5.52 -6.94
C ILE A 35 -10.38 4.24 -6.66
N LEU A 36 -10.27 3.69 -5.45
CA LEU A 36 -10.99 2.47 -5.04
C LEU A 36 -12.50 2.67 -5.16
N SER A 37 -13.02 3.76 -4.60
CA SER A 37 -14.45 4.09 -4.69
C SER A 37 -14.91 4.26 -6.14
N LYS A 38 -14.14 4.98 -6.98
CA LYS A 38 -14.45 5.15 -8.41
C LYS A 38 -14.36 3.85 -9.22
N ALA A 39 -13.59 2.87 -8.75
CA ALA A 39 -13.47 1.56 -9.36
C ALA A 39 -14.55 0.56 -8.87
N GLY A 40 -15.47 1.00 -8.00
CA GLY A 40 -16.53 0.16 -7.45
C GLY A 40 -16.12 -0.65 -6.22
N ILE A 41 -14.93 -0.42 -5.66
CA ILE A 41 -14.50 -1.04 -4.40
C ILE A 41 -14.94 -0.14 -3.25
N THR A 42 -16.12 -0.42 -2.72
CA THR A 42 -16.78 0.40 -1.70
C THR A 42 -16.54 -0.10 -0.28
N THR A 43 -16.18 -1.38 -0.11
CA THR A 43 -15.85 -1.98 1.19
C THR A 43 -14.41 -2.44 1.18
N PHE A 44 -13.58 -1.81 2.00
CA PHE A 44 -12.16 -2.16 2.11
C PHE A 44 -11.55 -1.73 3.44
N ILE A 45 -10.53 -2.48 3.87
CA ILE A 45 -9.66 -2.14 5.00
C ILE A 45 -8.23 -2.32 4.51
N GLY A 46 -7.39 -1.32 4.69
CA GLY A 46 -6.03 -1.34 4.18
C GLY A 46 -5.12 -0.39 4.91
N GLY A 47 -3.88 -0.32 4.44
CA GLY A 47 -2.90 0.62 4.96
C GLY A 47 -1.96 1.14 3.89
N ILE A 48 -1.43 2.33 4.16
CA ILE A 48 -0.30 2.92 3.43
C ILE A 48 0.99 2.33 4.00
N ASP A 49 1.79 1.78 3.09
CA ASP A 49 3.14 1.27 3.35
C ASP A 49 4.16 2.12 2.58
N LEU A 50 5.40 2.16 3.08
CA LEU A 50 6.51 2.85 2.44
C LEU A 50 7.73 1.95 2.39
N SER A 51 8.49 2.08 1.32
CA SER A 51 9.81 1.43 1.21
C SER A 51 10.80 2.44 0.68
N ALA A 52 11.98 2.53 1.30
CA ALA A 52 13.10 3.23 0.70
C ALA A 52 13.69 2.34 -0.40
N ASN A 53 13.92 2.88 -1.58
CA ASN A 53 14.48 2.17 -2.73
C ASN A 53 15.80 2.82 -3.10
N GLU A 54 16.82 1.99 -3.26
CA GLU A 54 18.15 2.38 -3.71
C GLU A 54 18.62 1.43 -4.80
N ASP A 55 19.60 1.87 -5.56
CA ASP A 55 20.38 1.02 -6.46
C ASP A 55 21.78 0.82 -5.88
N GLU A 56 22.31 -0.41 -5.96
CA GLU A 56 23.64 -0.73 -5.44
C GLU A 56 24.74 0.08 -6.11
N ASN A 57 24.59 0.40 -7.40
CA ASN A 57 25.56 1.13 -8.20
C ASN A 57 25.17 2.60 -8.41
N GLY A 58 24.10 3.08 -7.77
CA GLY A 58 23.62 4.44 -7.94
C GLY A 58 22.99 4.71 -9.32
N ALA A 59 22.44 3.70 -10.00
CA ALA A 59 21.76 3.89 -11.29
C ALA A 59 20.53 4.83 -11.22
N PHE A 60 20.02 5.07 -10.01
CA PHE A 60 19.00 6.09 -9.73
C PHE A 60 19.18 6.66 -8.32
N GLU A 61 18.68 7.88 -8.13
CA GLU A 61 18.67 8.54 -6.82
C GLU A 61 17.75 7.82 -5.82
N PRO A 62 18.16 7.65 -4.55
CA PRO A 62 17.34 7.05 -3.51
C PRO A 62 15.96 7.72 -3.36
N TYR A 63 14.90 6.92 -3.24
CA TYR A 63 13.53 7.44 -3.05
C TYR A 63 12.66 6.54 -2.18
N TYR A 64 11.67 7.11 -1.51
CA TYR A 64 10.55 6.38 -0.93
C TYR A 64 9.49 6.09 -1.97
N GLN A 65 9.07 4.83 -2.04
CA GLN A 65 7.91 4.41 -2.80
C GLN A 65 6.73 4.24 -1.85
N ILE A 66 5.67 5.04 -2.07
CA ILE A 66 4.38 4.81 -1.39
C ILE A 66 3.65 3.65 -2.05
N GLN A 67 3.13 2.75 -1.21
CA GLN A 67 2.36 1.57 -1.59
C GLN A 67 1.10 1.47 -0.73
N SER A 68 0.16 0.63 -1.16
CA SER A 68 -1.02 0.29 -0.35
C SER A 68 -1.28 -1.19 -0.35
N TRP A 69 -1.58 -1.70 0.83
CA TRP A 69 -1.99 -3.07 1.06
C TRP A 69 -3.43 -3.06 1.54
N ILE A 70 -4.36 -3.64 0.78
CA ILE A 70 -5.79 -3.47 0.98
C ILE A 70 -6.49 -4.81 0.93
N SER A 71 -7.33 -5.09 1.91
CA SER A 71 -8.26 -6.22 1.94
C SER A 71 -9.65 -5.74 1.52
N ALA A 72 -10.25 -6.42 0.54
CA ALA A 72 -11.60 -6.10 0.04
C ALA A 72 -12.31 -7.36 -0.50
N PRO A 73 -13.65 -7.31 -0.69
CA PRO A 73 -14.37 -8.42 -1.31
C PRO A 73 -13.83 -8.78 -2.69
N THR A 74 -13.58 -10.07 -2.93
CA THR A 74 -12.99 -10.56 -4.19
C THR A 74 -13.81 -10.14 -5.41
N GLU A 75 -15.14 -10.16 -5.30
CA GLU A 75 -16.05 -9.78 -6.38
C GLU A 75 -15.85 -8.32 -6.81
N GLN A 76 -15.77 -7.38 -5.86
CA GLN A 76 -15.51 -5.98 -6.15
C GLN A 76 -14.15 -5.79 -6.82
N ILE A 77 -13.10 -6.48 -6.33
CA ILE A 77 -11.76 -6.43 -6.95
C ILE A 77 -11.79 -6.96 -8.39
N ARG A 78 -12.48 -8.08 -8.65
CA ARG A 78 -12.59 -8.67 -10.00
C ARG A 78 -13.25 -7.70 -10.97
N HIS A 79 -14.34 -7.04 -10.58
CA HIS A 79 -14.99 -6.03 -11.42
C HIS A 79 -14.11 -4.79 -11.64
N ALA A 80 -13.35 -4.39 -10.62
CA ALA A 80 -12.48 -3.21 -10.65
C ALA A 80 -11.16 -3.43 -11.40
N GLU A 81 -10.70 -4.67 -11.59
CA GLU A 81 -9.33 -4.99 -12.01
C GLU A 81 -8.89 -4.24 -13.27
N ARG A 82 -9.72 -4.27 -14.32
CA ARG A 82 -9.41 -3.60 -15.60
C ARG A 82 -9.22 -2.10 -15.41
N GLN A 83 -10.05 -1.47 -14.59
CA GLN A 83 -9.95 -0.03 -14.31
C GLN A 83 -8.74 0.28 -13.43
N LEU A 84 -8.46 -0.53 -12.41
CA LEU A 84 -7.27 -0.39 -11.57
C LEU A 84 -5.99 -0.47 -12.42
N ARG A 85 -5.88 -1.45 -13.32
CA ARG A 85 -4.69 -1.58 -14.20
C ARG A 85 -4.51 -0.39 -15.15
N LYS A 86 -5.59 0.31 -15.52
CA LYS A 86 -5.52 1.57 -16.30
C LYS A 86 -5.06 2.75 -15.43
N LEU A 87 -5.57 2.84 -14.21
CA LEU A 87 -5.24 3.93 -13.27
C LEU A 87 -3.85 3.80 -12.65
N PHE A 88 -3.32 2.57 -12.62
CA PHE A 88 -1.98 2.23 -12.16
C PHE A 88 -1.21 1.58 -13.33
N PRO A 89 -0.75 2.38 -14.31
CA PRO A 89 -0.05 1.86 -15.48
C PRO A 89 1.31 1.26 -15.07
N ARG A 90 1.73 0.24 -15.80
CA ARG A 90 3.07 -0.33 -15.67
C ARG A 90 4.11 0.70 -16.09
N SER A 91 5.24 0.72 -15.40
CA SER A 91 6.45 1.44 -15.80
C SER A 91 7.65 0.52 -15.74
N GLU A 92 8.78 0.99 -16.28
CA GLU A 92 10.08 0.30 -16.16
C GLU A 92 10.42 0.02 -14.68
N TYR A 93 10.25 1.02 -13.82
CA TYR A 93 10.55 0.94 -12.38
C TYR A 93 9.47 0.23 -11.56
N THR A 94 8.23 0.15 -12.07
CA THR A 94 7.11 -0.52 -11.41
C THR A 94 6.38 -1.42 -12.41
N PRO A 95 6.94 -2.61 -12.73
CA PRO A 95 6.36 -3.49 -13.75
C PRO A 95 5.05 -4.15 -13.29
N ARG A 96 4.79 -4.20 -11.98
CA ARG A 96 3.61 -4.84 -11.38
C ARG A 96 2.93 -3.91 -10.37
N PRO A 97 2.35 -2.78 -10.84
CA PRO A 97 1.77 -1.76 -9.95
C PRO A 97 0.45 -2.20 -9.32
N VAL A 98 -0.22 -3.19 -9.91
CA VAL A 98 -1.43 -3.83 -9.38
C VAL A 98 -1.18 -5.31 -9.23
N LYS A 99 -1.18 -5.78 -7.98
CA LYS A 99 -1.08 -7.19 -7.62
C LYS A 99 -2.31 -7.58 -6.80
N ILE A 100 -3.01 -8.62 -7.24
CA ILE A 100 -4.19 -9.17 -6.58
C ILE A 100 -3.82 -10.57 -6.11
N LEU A 101 -4.09 -10.87 -4.85
CA LEU A 101 -3.82 -12.15 -4.21
C LEU A 101 -5.09 -12.66 -3.54
N PRO A 102 -5.41 -13.97 -3.62
CA PRO A 102 -6.41 -14.55 -2.74
C PRO A 102 -5.94 -14.41 -1.28
N TRP A 103 -6.84 -14.09 -0.37
CA TRP A 103 -6.52 -14.17 1.05
C TRP A 103 -6.61 -15.62 1.52
N ASP A 104 -5.56 -16.10 2.16
CA ASP A 104 -5.41 -17.45 2.69
C ASP A 104 -5.98 -17.62 4.11
N GLY A 105 -6.59 -16.57 4.67
CA GLY A 105 -7.10 -16.54 6.04
C GLY A 105 -6.04 -16.16 7.08
N ASN A 106 -4.78 -15.96 6.69
CA ASN A 106 -3.73 -15.55 7.64
C ASN A 106 -3.98 -14.12 8.12
N PRO A 107 -4.20 -13.90 9.44
CA PRO A 107 -4.42 -12.56 9.98
C PRO A 107 -3.23 -11.61 9.77
N ALA A 108 -2.02 -12.15 9.62
CA ALA A 108 -0.82 -11.35 9.35
C ALA A 108 -0.98 -10.52 8.07
N ALA A 109 -1.72 -11.00 7.06
CA ALA A 109 -2.00 -10.24 5.86
C ALA A 109 -2.87 -8.99 6.12
N ILE A 110 -3.74 -9.02 7.14
CA ILE A 110 -4.53 -7.86 7.55
C ILE A 110 -3.68 -6.90 8.39
N VAL A 111 -2.87 -7.44 9.32
CA VAL A 111 -1.98 -6.65 10.18
C VAL A 111 -0.85 -6.00 9.37
N TYR A 112 -0.50 -6.54 8.20
CA TYR A 112 0.47 -5.96 7.28
C TYR A 112 0.13 -4.50 6.93
N THR A 113 -1.15 -4.12 6.97
CA THR A 113 -1.62 -2.73 6.79
C THR A 113 -1.06 -1.75 7.84
N LEU A 114 -0.66 -2.25 9.01
CA LEU A 114 -0.14 -1.50 10.14
C LEU A 114 1.33 -1.84 10.44
N LYS A 115 2.06 -2.35 9.43
CA LYS A 115 3.47 -2.74 9.57
C LYS A 115 4.28 -1.65 10.28
N SER A 116 4.96 -2.04 11.36
CA SER A 116 5.82 -1.16 12.16
C SER A 116 7.28 -1.21 11.72
N THR A 117 7.66 -2.20 10.92
CA THR A 117 9.03 -2.41 10.44
C THR A 117 9.16 -2.00 8.99
N PHE A 118 10.20 -1.23 8.69
CA PHE A 118 10.47 -0.73 7.34
C PHE A 118 11.84 -1.18 6.90
N VAL A 119 12.00 -1.35 5.59
CA VAL A 119 13.24 -1.83 4.99
C VAL A 119 13.62 -0.94 3.82
N ARG A 120 14.93 -0.87 3.57
CA ARG A 120 15.49 -0.39 2.32
C ARG A 120 15.56 -1.54 1.32
N ARG A 121 15.00 -1.36 0.15
CA ARG A 121 15.10 -2.24 -1.00
C ARG A 121 16.27 -1.81 -1.87
N VAL A 122 17.32 -2.61 -1.93
CA VAL A 122 18.49 -2.33 -2.76
C VAL A 122 18.41 -3.17 -4.04
N SER A 123 18.27 -2.47 -5.16
CA SER A 123 18.29 -3.07 -6.50
C SER A 123 19.73 -3.34 -6.91
N TYR A 124 19.96 -4.47 -7.57
CA TYR A 124 21.27 -4.86 -8.08
C TYR A 124 21.11 -5.71 -9.32
N ASP A 125 22.10 -5.66 -10.21
CA ASP A 125 22.15 -6.53 -11.36
C ASP A 125 22.80 -7.85 -10.98
N ARG A 126 22.07 -8.94 -11.18
CA ARG A 126 22.61 -10.29 -11.06
C ARG A 126 23.10 -10.72 -12.44
N ALA A 127 24.38 -11.06 -12.52
CA ALA A 127 24.97 -11.65 -13.72
C ALA A 127 24.34 -13.02 -14.04
N ALA A 128 24.34 -13.38 -15.32
CA ALA A 128 24.05 -14.74 -15.75
C ALA A 128 25.09 -15.71 -15.19
N SER A 129 24.71 -16.97 -14.97
CA SER A 129 25.68 -18.01 -14.66
C SER A 129 26.30 -18.57 -15.93
N ASP A 130 27.57 -18.95 -15.87
CA ASP A 130 28.32 -19.49 -17.02
C ASP A 130 27.72 -20.80 -17.55
N ASP A 131 27.02 -21.56 -16.67
CA ASP A 131 26.34 -22.81 -16.99
C ASP A 131 24.93 -22.62 -17.60
N GLY A 132 24.49 -21.37 -17.80
CA GLY A 132 23.17 -21.04 -18.34
C GLY A 132 21.99 -21.32 -17.40
N SER A 133 22.24 -21.81 -16.17
CA SER A 133 21.17 -22.10 -15.19
C SER A 133 20.48 -20.83 -14.66
N ARG A 134 21.08 -19.66 -14.85
CA ARG A 134 20.55 -18.36 -14.42
C ARG A 134 20.76 -17.31 -15.51
N HIS A 135 19.67 -16.63 -15.87
CA HIS A 135 19.74 -15.46 -16.74
C HIS A 135 20.14 -14.21 -15.95
N ALA A 136 20.78 -13.26 -16.65
CA ALA A 136 21.02 -11.94 -16.10
C ALA A 136 19.68 -11.25 -15.79
N CYS A 137 19.53 -10.71 -14.58
CA CYS A 137 18.31 -10.03 -14.19
C CYS A 137 18.55 -8.97 -13.12
N ARG A 138 17.71 -7.94 -13.12
CA ARG A 138 17.65 -6.99 -12.02
C ARG A 138 16.91 -7.63 -10.86
N ASN A 139 17.56 -7.70 -9.71
CA ASN A 139 16.99 -8.26 -8.50
C ASN A 139 17.03 -7.24 -7.36
N THR A 140 16.33 -7.53 -6.27
CA THR A 140 16.24 -6.66 -5.11
C THR A 140 16.53 -7.46 -3.85
N ARG A 141 17.21 -6.84 -2.89
CA ARG A 141 17.39 -7.39 -1.55
C ARG A 141 16.94 -6.40 -0.50
N ASP A 142 16.38 -6.92 0.58
CA ASP A 142 15.99 -6.11 1.72
C ASP A 142 17.21 -5.86 2.63
N ARG A 143 17.38 -4.61 3.05
CA ARG A 143 18.39 -4.14 3.98
C ARG A 143 17.74 -3.28 5.05
N PRO A 144 18.35 -3.13 6.24
CA PRO A 144 17.95 -2.08 7.16
C PRO A 144 17.96 -0.71 6.48
N LEU A 145 17.07 0.17 6.93
CA LEU A 145 17.13 1.59 6.57
C LEU A 145 18.45 2.19 7.04
N ARG A 146 18.95 3.19 6.32
CA ARG A 146 20.02 4.05 6.85
C ARG A 146 19.43 4.95 7.94
N VAL A 147 20.29 5.44 8.84
CA VAL A 147 19.87 6.27 9.97
C VAL A 147 19.06 7.50 9.52
N GLU A 148 19.51 8.16 8.45
CA GLU A 148 18.85 9.35 7.91
C GLU A 148 17.46 9.01 7.36
N GLN A 149 17.34 7.86 6.68
CA GLN A 149 16.07 7.39 6.13
C GLN A 149 15.09 6.99 7.24
N GLU A 150 15.60 6.35 8.29
CA GLU A 150 14.79 5.95 9.42
C GLU A 150 14.25 7.16 10.17
N ILE A 151 15.10 8.15 10.48
CA ILE A 151 14.70 9.40 11.14
C ILE A 151 13.63 10.12 10.31
N GLU A 152 13.89 10.31 9.02
CA GLU A 152 12.96 11.00 8.11
C GLU A 152 11.61 10.27 8.04
N LEU A 153 11.62 8.96 7.83
CA LEU A 153 10.40 8.15 7.76
C LEU A 153 9.63 8.20 9.09
N MET A 154 10.31 8.07 10.22
CA MET A 154 9.65 8.09 11.53
C MET A 154 9.02 9.46 11.81
N ILE A 155 9.71 10.56 11.52
CA ILE A 155 9.16 11.92 11.65
C ILE A 155 7.93 12.10 10.75
N ALA A 156 8.00 11.65 9.50
CA ALA A 156 6.89 11.76 8.55
C ALA A 156 5.68 10.94 9.01
N LEU A 157 5.89 9.71 9.50
CA LEU A 157 4.82 8.83 9.99
C LEU A 157 4.19 9.34 11.28
N ASP A 158 4.99 9.83 12.22
CA ASP A 158 4.53 10.41 13.48
C ASP A 158 3.64 11.63 13.21
N ARG A 159 4.15 12.60 12.44
CA ARG A 159 3.40 13.81 12.08
C ARG A 159 2.16 13.53 11.23
N ALA A 160 2.20 12.54 10.35
CA ALA A 160 0.99 12.12 9.61
C ALA A 160 -0.05 11.49 10.54
N GLY A 161 0.40 10.78 11.58
CA GLY A 161 -0.42 10.04 12.51
C GLY A 161 -0.95 8.72 11.96
N LEU A 162 -1.22 7.78 12.86
CA LEU A 162 -1.67 6.42 12.52
C LEU A 162 -2.93 6.40 11.63
N HIS A 163 -3.87 7.32 11.89
CA HIS A 163 -5.12 7.41 11.13
C HIS A 163 -4.88 7.69 9.63
N SER A 164 -3.81 8.39 9.29
CA SER A 164 -3.45 8.73 7.91
C SER A 164 -2.88 7.54 7.15
N ARG A 165 -2.38 6.55 7.88
CA ARG A 165 -1.92 5.29 7.30
C ARG A 165 -3.07 4.33 7.07
N LEU A 166 -4.19 4.47 7.76
CA LEU A 166 -5.35 3.58 7.63
C LEU A 166 -6.24 3.97 6.43
N LEU A 167 -6.51 2.99 5.56
CA LEU A 167 -7.45 3.08 4.45
C LEU A 167 -8.74 2.36 4.82
N LEU A 168 -9.85 3.09 4.89
CA LEU A 168 -11.18 2.51 5.14
C LEU A 168 -12.17 2.95 4.07
N GLY A 169 -13.01 2.01 3.62
CA GLY A 169 -14.19 2.25 2.79
C GLY A 169 -15.31 1.34 3.26
N GLY A 170 -16.54 1.85 3.38
CA GLY A 170 -17.69 1.09 3.88
C GLY A 170 -17.54 0.64 5.34
N CYS A 171 -16.51 1.10 6.04
CA CYS A 171 -16.17 0.75 7.41
C CYS A 171 -15.73 2.01 8.17
N ARG A 172 -15.86 1.98 9.50
CA ARG A 172 -15.44 3.07 10.41
C ARG A 172 -14.79 2.52 11.67
N VAL A 173 -13.90 3.30 12.26
CA VAL A 173 -13.40 3.02 13.61
C VAL A 173 -14.48 3.41 14.63
N VAL A 174 -14.76 2.52 15.58
CA VAL A 174 -15.65 2.76 16.73
C VAL A 174 -14.87 2.48 18.01
N ARG A 175 -15.17 3.23 19.07
CA ARG A 175 -14.62 2.95 20.41
C ARG A 175 -15.51 1.92 21.10
N THR A 176 -14.90 0.91 21.69
CA THR A 176 -15.59 -0.10 22.52
C THR A 176 -14.91 -0.21 23.88
N VAL A 177 -15.53 -0.97 24.80
CA VAL A 177 -14.96 -1.27 26.11
C VAL A 177 -13.61 -1.99 26.02
N ASN A 178 -13.36 -2.72 24.92
CA ASN A 178 -12.12 -3.46 24.67
C ASN A 178 -11.12 -2.68 23.78
N GLY A 179 -11.37 -1.39 23.56
CA GLY A 179 -10.55 -0.54 22.69
C GLY A 179 -11.17 -0.26 21.32
N PRO A 180 -10.38 0.32 20.39
CA PRO A 180 -10.86 0.66 19.05
C PRO A 180 -11.15 -0.60 18.22
N MET A 181 -12.28 -0.59 17.51
CA MET A 181 -12.68 -1.64 16.58
C MET A 181 -13.05 -1.05 15.22
N ILE A 182 -12.83 -1.79 14.14
CA ILE A 182 -13.36 -1.44 12.81
C ILE A 182 -14.72 -2.14 12.64
N ARG A 183 -15.75 -1.39 12.28
CA ARG A 183 -17.09 -1.92 11.97
C ARG A 183 -17.59 -1.45 10.61
N PRO A 184 -18.40 -2.26 9.91
CA PRO A 184 -19.13 -1.81 8.73
C PRO A 184 -19.98 -0.58 9.04
N ILE A 185 -20.12 0.31 8.05
CA ILE A 185 -21.07 1.40 8.11
C ILE A 185 -22.43 0.81 7.72
N THR A 186 -23.21 0.39 8.72
CA THR A 186 -24.63 0.10 8.51
C THR A 186 -25.36 1.43 8.27
N THR A 187 -25.92 1.62 7.09
CA THR A 187 -26.88 2.69 6.84
C THR A 187 -27.98 2.54 7.90
N ARG A 188 -28.14 3.50 8.82
CA ARG A 188 -29.39 3.57 9.58
C ARG A 188 -30.48 3.76 8.54
N GLN A 189 -31.37 2.78 8.37
CA GLN A 189 -32.66 3.07 7.76
C GLN A 189 -33.23 4.25 8.55
N HIS A 190 -33.34 5.43 7.92
CA HIS A 190 -34.27 6.44 8.40
C HIS A 190 -35.63 5.77 8.33
N GLY A 191 -36.09 5.25 9.46
CA GLY A 191 -37.50 4.99 9.64
C GLY A 191 -38.18 6.34 9.45
N ASN A 192 -38.85 6.51 8.31
CA ASN A 192 -39.91 7.50 8.18
C ASN A 192 -41.02 7.06 9.13
N SER A 193 -40.86 7.40 10.40
CA SER A 193 -41.97 7.53 11.35
C SER A 193 -42.50 8.96 11.22
N ASN A 194 -43.22 9.21 10.14
CA ASN A 194 -44.28 10.23 10.13
C ASN A 194 -45.59 9.46 9.95
N GLN A 195 -46.18 9.11 11.10
CA GLN A 195 -47.63 9.11 11.26
C GLN A 195 -48.09 10.56 11.36
#